data_AF-A0A7G2SBQ1-F1
#
_entry.id   AF-A0A7G2SBQ1-F1
#
_cell.length_a   1.000
_cell.length_b   1.000
_cell.length_c   1.000
_cell.angle_alpha   90.00
_cell.angle_beta   90.00
_cell.angle_gamma   90.00
#
_symmetry.space_group_name_H-M   'P 1'
#
loop_
_entity.id
_entity.type
_entity.pdbx_description
1 polymer ?
#
loop_
_entity_poly.entity_id
_entity_poly.type
_entity_poly.pdbx_seq_one_letter_code
_entity_poly.pdbx_strand_id
1 'polypeptide(L)'
;MKTFEDQPAELLFQTLRQIRQASKIEDIFDVVVEFAQNIDFDRLIICSIAPHGKEELIDEVFFVYGNWTDRTNIEERNKYLRNCPITRHIFDYDEPFFWTKTFNKNNSKETYRVIKNISERGEESGVQVPIFGRTGLEGAISFAGKLSDLGADFRFILQSVCVPAFREIQSKRSL
;
A
#
# COMPACT_ATOMS: atom_id res chain seq x y z
N MET A 1 -20.20 -6.20 10.42
CA MET A 1 -18.99 -5.36 10.38
C MET A 1 -19.43 -4.03 9.81
N LYS A 2 -19.25 -2.92 10.51
CA LYS A 2 -19.59 -1.59 9.97
C LYS A 2 -18.57 -1.28 8.88
N THR A 3 -19.04 -0.97 7.68
CA THR A 3 -18.20 -0.64 6.54
C THR A 3 -17.56 0.74 6.73
N PHE A 4 -16.41 0.98 6.08
CA PHE A 4 -15.72 2.28 6.08
C PHE A 4 -16.67 3.47 5.84
N GLU A 5 -17.67 3.31 4.98
CA GLU A 5 -18.65 4.35 4.63
C GLU A 5 -19.46 4.88 5.83
N ASP A 6 -19.60 4.10 6.90
CA ASP A 6 -20.49 4.46 8.02
C ASP A 6 -19.79 5.35 9.07
N GLN A 7 -18.50 5.12 9.36
CA GLN A 7 -17.78 5.75 10.47
C GLN A 7 -16.26 5.91 10.23
N PRO A 8 -15.83 6.68 9.21
CA PRO A 8 -14.42 6.80 8.82
C PRO A 8 -13.51 7.36 9.94
N ALA A 9 -14.00 8.29 10.74
CA ALA A 9 -13.24 8.87 11.86
C ALA A 9 -12.99 7.87 13.00
N GLU A 10 -13.97 7.00 13.28
CA GLU A 10 -13.84 5.97 14.32
C GLU A 10 -12.84 4.90 13.88
N LEU A 11 -12.93 4.43 12.62
CA LEU A 11 -11.95 3.50 12.06
C LEU A 11 -10.54 4.08 12.16
N LEU A 12 -10.34 5.32 11.69
CA LEU A 12 -9.05 6.00 11.77
C LEU A 12 -8.51 6.03 13.21
N PHE A 13 -9.31 6.48 14.17
CA PHE A 13 -8.87 6.60 15.56
C PHE A 13 -8.56 5.25 16.20
N GLN A 14 -9.40 4.23 15.97
CA GLN A 14 -9.20 2.88 16.50
C GLN A 14 -7.95 2.22 15.93
N THR A 15 -7.77 2.27 14.60
CA THR A 15 -6.57 1.72 13.94
C THR A 15 -5.30 2.38 14.46
N LEU A 16 -5.28 3.72 14.57
CA LEU A 16 -4.13 4.44 15.11
C LEU A 16 -3.83 4.08 16.57
N ARG A 17 -4.87 3.92 17.39
CA ARG A 17 -4.71 3.49 18.78
C ARG A 17 -4.10 2.10 18.86
N GLN A 18 -4.55 1.16 18.04
CA GLN A 18 -4.02 -0.20 18.00
C GLN A 18 -2.55 -0.23 17.54
N ILE A 19 -2.20 0.51 16.46
CA ILE A 19 -0.81 0.65 15.98
C ILE A 19 0.10 1.15 17.11
N ARG A 20 -0.32 2.18 17.85
CA ARG A 20 0.47 2.76 18.94
C ARG A 20 0.60 1.86 20.17
N GLN A 21 -0.35 0.95 20.37
CA GLN A 21 -0.36 0.01 21.50
C GLN A 21 0.30 -1.32 21.15
N ALA A 22 0.61 -1.55 19.88
CA ALA A 22 1.27 -2.75 19.39
C ALA A 22 2.63 -2.94 20.06
N SER A 23 2.80 -4.10 20.69
CA SER A 23 4.03 -4.47 21.39
C SER A 23 5.05 -5.09 20.44
N LYS A 24 4.57 -5.81 19.43
CA LYS A 24 5.37 -6.50 18.43
C LYS A 24 5.11 -5.94 17.03
N ILE A 25 6.02 -6.23 16.11
CA ILE A 25 5.88 -5.79 14.71
C ILE A 25 4.73 -6.53 14.00
N GLU A 26 4.52 -7.80 14.34
CA GLU A 26 3.46 -8.63 13.76
C GLU A 26 2.07 -8.07 14.10
N ASP A 27 1.90 -7.57 15.33
CA ASP A 27 0.66 -6.91 15.77
C ASP A 27 0.34 -5.70 14.87
N ILE A 28 1.35 -4.96 14.41
CA ILE A 28 1.15 -3.82 13.50
C ILE A 28 0.71 -4.30 12.13
N PHE A 29 1.29 -5.39 11.62
CA PHE A 29 0.89 -5.96 10.34
C PHE A 29 -0.57 -6.41 10.37
N ASP A 30 -0.99 -7.11 11.43
CA ASP A 30 -2.36 -7.56 11.61
C ASP A 30 -3.35 -6.37 11.63
N VAL A 31 -3.00 -5.28 12.33
CA VAL A 31 -3.83 -4.06 12.38
C VAL A 31 -3.94 -3.39 11.01
N VAL A 32 -2.86 -3.32 10.24
CA VAL A 32 -2.91 -2.71 8.88
C VAL A 32 -3.68 -3.61 7.91
N VAL A 33 -3.62 -4.94 8.08
CA VAL A 33 -4.46 -5.89 7.32
C VAL A 33 -5.93 -5.71 7.66
N GLU A 34 -6.29 -5.63 8.94
CA GLU A 34 -7.68 -5.39 9.35
C GLU A 34 -8.17 -4.05 8.81
N PHE A 35 -7.35 -2.99 8.88
CA PHE A 35 -7.66 -1.71 8.27
C PHE A 35 -7.92 -1.85 6.76
N ALA A 36 -7.04 -2.52 6.02
CA ALA A 36 -7.18 -2.75 4.58
C ALA A 36 -8.50 -3.44 4.23
N GLN A 37 -8.86 -4.48 4.98
CA GLN A 37 -10.10 -5.22 4.77
C GLN A 37 -11.34 -4.37 5.05
N ASN A 38 -11.31 -3.49 6.05
CA ASN A 38 -12.41 -2.57 6.36
C ASN A 38 -12.65 -1.52 5.25
N ILE A 39 -11.65 -1.28 4.40
CA ILE A 39 -11.71 -0.38 3.24
C ILE A 39 -11.71 -1.15 1.90
N ASP A 40 -12.18 -2.40 1.89
CA ASP A 40 -12.37 -3.24 0.71
C ASP A 40 -11.08 -3.63 -0.06
N PHE A 41 -9.91 -3.54 0.58
CA PHE A 41 -8.64 -4.05 0.03
C PHE A 41 -8.28 -5.43 0.61
N ASP A 42 -7.92 -6.36 -0.26
CA ASP A 42 -7.59 -7.76 0.08
C ASP A 42 -6.09 -8.06 0.01
N ARG A 43 -5.30 -7.10 -0.46
CA ARG A 43 -3.87 -7.24 -0.72
C ARG A 43 -3.14 -6.01 -0.22
N LEU A 44 -2.01 -6.24 0.44
CA LEU A 44 -1.18 -5.22 1.07
C LEU A 44 0.30 -5.54 0.89
N ILE A 45 1.12 -4.51 0.63
CA ILE A 45 2.58 -4.55 0.67
C ILE A 45 3.08 -3.38 1.50
N ILE A 46 4.06 -3.64 2.37
CA ILE A 46 4.81 -2.63 3.10
C ILE A 46 6.28 -2.77 2.74
N CYS A 47 6.92 -1.69 2.29
CA CYS A 47 8.32 -1.72 1.85
C CYS A 47 9.05 -0.40 2.11
N SER A 48 10.37 -0.49 2.27
CA SER A 48 11.27 0.68 2.21
C SER A 48 11.62 0.99 0.76
N ILE A 49 11.91 2.28 0.51
CA ILE A 49 12.32 2.78 -0.80
C ILE A 49 13.75 3.32 -0.69
N ALA A 50 14.58 3.01 -1.68
CA ALA A 50 15.90 3.61 -1.87
C ALA A 50 15.88 4.56 -3.07
N PRO A 51 15.70 5.89 -2.87
CA PRO A 51 15.61 6.87 -3.96
C PRO A 51 16.84 6.92 -4.87
N HIS A 52 17.98 6.44 -4.37
CA HIS A 52 19.26 6.44 -5.07
C HIS A 52 19.70 5.05 -5.57
N GLY A 53 18.84 4.03 -5.44
CA GLY A 53 19.05 2.71 -6.03
C GLY A 53 18.98 2.81 -7.56
N LYS A 54 20.06 2.44 -8.26
CA LYS A 54 20.16 2.63 -9.73
C LYS A 54 19.23 1.73 -10.55
N GLU A 55 18.72 0.64 -9.97
CA GLU A 55 17.95 -0.38 -10.71
C GLU A 55 16.66 -0.82 -9.98
N GLU A 56 16.68 -0.93 -8.65
CA GLU A 56 15.51 -1.28 -7.84
C GLU A 56 15.14 -0.13 -6.91
N LEU A 57 13.86 0.30 -6.96
CA LEU A 57 13.34 1.35 -6.08
C LEU A 57 13.00 0.84 -4.70
N ILE A 58 12.46 -0.38 -4.64
CA ILE A 58 12.17 -1.06 -3.38
C ILE A 58 13.49 -1.57 -2.83
N ASP A 59 13.86 -1.11 -1.64
CA ASP A 59 15.06 -1.58 -0.94
C ASP A 59 14.74 -2.90 -0.23
N GLU A 60 13.77 -2.88 0.68
CA GLU A 60 13.32 -4.06 1.42
C GLU A 60 11.79 -4.16 1.43
N VAL A 61 11.27 -5.38 1.29
CA VAL A 61 9.85 -5.69 1.51
C VAL A 61 9.69 -6.18 2.95
N PHE A 62 9.04 -5.39 3.79
CA PHE A 62 8.81 -5.72 5.19
C PHE A 62 7.69 -6.73 5.38
N PHE A 63 6.63 -6.60 4.57
CA PHE A 63 5.43 -7.42 4.72
C PHE A 63 4.65 -7.50 3.42
N VAL A 64 4.04 -8.67 3.18
CA VAL A 64 3.13 -8.93 2.06
C VAL A 64 1.95 -9.72 2.59
N TYR A 65 0.74 -9.21 2.35
CA TYR A 65 -0.52 -9.87 2.64
C TYR A 65 -1.35 -10.01 1.37
N GLY A 66 -2.09 -11.12 1.28
CA GLY A 66 -2.94 -11.46 0.14
C GLY A 66 -2.18 -12.03 -1.06
N ASN A 67 -2.93 -12.47 -2.07
CA ASN A 67 -2.38 -13.11 -3.26
C ASN A 67 -2.03 -12.09 -4.36
N TRP A 68 -0.77 -11.66 -4.43
CA TRP A 68 -0.31 -10.67 -5.43
C TRP A 68 0.03 -11.26 -6.79
N THR A 69 0.28 -12.57 -6.87
CA THR A 69 0.76 -13.25 -8.08
C THR A 69 0.40 -14.72 -8.03
N ASP A 70 0.20 -15.36 -9.18
CA ASP A 70 0.10 -16.83 -9.27
C ASP A 70 1.44 -17.56 -8.98
N ARG A 71 2.47 -16.82 -8.57
CA ARG A 71 3.79 -17.36 -8.23
C ARG A 71 3.79 -17.91 -6.82
N THR A 72 4.17 -19.17 -6.69
CA THR A 72 4.24 -19.89 -5.41
C THR A 72 5.55 -19.67 -4.66
N ASN A 73 6.60 -19.20 -5.34
CA ASN A 73 7.90 -18.89 -4.72
C ASN A 73 7.97 -17.42 -4.26
N ILE A 74 8.35 -17.21 -3.00
CA ILE A 74 8.57 -15.91 -2.36
C ILE A 74 9.57 -15.03 -3.13
N GLU A 75 10.67 -15.61 -3.64
CA GLU A 75 11.69 -14.88 -4.38
C GLU A 75 11.14 -14.33 -5.69
N GLU A 76 10.40 -15.14 -6.44
CA GLU A 76 9.81 -14.68 -7.70
C GLU A 76 8.71 -13.65 -7.48
N ARG A 77 7.89 -13.82 -6.44
CA ARG A 77 6.91 -12.81 -6.02
C ARG A 77 7.60 -11.50 -5.69
N ASN A 78 8.63 -11.54 -4.84
CA ASN A 78 9.37 -10.34 -4.43
C ASN A 78 10.04 -9.67 -5.64
N LYS A 79 10.61 -10.45 -6.57
CA LYS A 79 11.16 -9.95 -7.83
C LYS A 79 10.08 -9.25 -8.67
N TYR A 80 8.91 -9.85 -8.81
CA TYR A 80 7.80 -9.22 -9.53
C TYR A 80 7.38 -7.89 -8.88
N LEU A 81 7.23 -7.87 -7.54
CA LEU A 81 6.82 -6.67 -6.80
C LEU A 81 7.86 -5.54 -6.90
N ARG A 82 9.16 -5.86 -6.81
CA ARG A 82 10.28 -4.89 -6.98
C ARG A 82 10.30 -4.26 -8.36
N ASN A 83 9.83 -4.99 -9.37
CA ASN A 83 9.77 -4.55 -10.76
C ASN A 83 8.42 -3.93 -11.15
N CYS A 84 7.48 -3.77 -10.20
CA CYS A 84 6.16 -3.23 -10.49
C CYS A 84 6.28 -1.81 -11.06
N PRO A 85 5.77 -1.54 -12.29
CA PRO A 85 5.91 -0.24 -12.91
C PRO A 85 5.28 0.89 -12.10
N ILE A 86 4.23 0.57 -11.33
CA ILE A 86 3.48 1.57 -10.57
C ILE A 86 4.30 2.22 -9.47
N THR A 87 5.27 1.48 -8.89
CA THR A 87 6.13 1.97 -7.82
C THR A 87 6.96 3.18 -8.27
N ARG A 88 7.27 3.31 -9.56
CA ARG A 88 8.03 4.46 -10.09
C ARG A 88 7.31 5.80 -9.90
N HIS A 89 5.98 5.79 -9.89
CA HIS A 89 5.19 7.01 -9.71
C HIS A 89 5.31 7.59 -8.30
N ILE A 90 5.89 6.87 -7.34
CA ILE A 90 6.08 7.39 -5.98
C ILE A 90 6.95 8.67 -5.92
N PHE A 91 7.74 8.94 -6.96
CA PHE A 91 8.52 10.18 -7.06
C PHE A 91 7.70 11.38 -7.59
N ASP A 92 6.52 11.12 -8.15
CA ASP A 92 5.64 12.14 -8.73
C ASP A 92 4.56 12.61 -7.74
N TYR A 93 4.40 11.92 -6.60
CA TYR A 93 3.31 12.14 -5.64
C TYR A 93 3.81 12.22 -4.20
N ASP A 94 3.32 13.22 -3.46
CA ASP A 94 3.52 13.41 -2.02
C ASP A 94 2.34 12.90 -1.16
N GLU A 95 1.25 12.50 -1.81
CA GLU A 95 0.02 11.96 -1.22
C GLU A 95 -0.37 10.61 -1.88
N PRO A 96 -1.34 9.85 -1.31
CA PRO A 96 -1.78 8.59 -1.91
C PRO A 96 -2.22 8.74 -3.36
N PHE A 97 -1.71 7.90 -4.26
CA PHE A 97 -2.12 7.90 -5.67
C PHE A 97 -2.74 6.56 -6.05
N PHE A 98 -3.76 6.63 -6.90
CA PHE A 98 -4.58 5.49 -7.28
C PHE A 98 -4.13 4.94 -8.61
N TRP A 99 -4.22 3.63 -8.75
CA TRP A 99 -3.74 2.95 -9.94
C TRP A 99 -4.69 1.87 -10.37
N THR A 100 -4.57 1.52 -11.64
CA THR A 100 -5.25 0.36 -12.21
C THR A 100 -4.29 -0.49 -13.02
N LYS A 101 -4.57 -1.79 -13.02
CA LYS A 101 -3.92 -2.81 -13.82
C LYS A 101 -4.95 -3.42 -14.76
N THR A 102 -4.61 -3.44 -16.04
CA THR A 102 -5.41 -4.10 -17.09
C THR A 102 -4.61 -5.23 -17.73
N PHE A 103 -5.29 -6.29 -18.16
CA PHE A 103 -4.63 -7.44 -18.78
C PHE A 103 -5.02 -7.59 -20.26
N ASN A 104 -4.04 -7.44 -21.14
CA ASN A 104 -4.28 -7.69 -22.55
C ASN A 104 -4.16 -9.19 -22.86
N LYS A 105 -5.31 -9.84 -23.10
CA LYS A 105 -5.39 -11.28 -23.40
C LYS A 105 -4.63 -11.71 -24.66
N ASN A 106 -4.42 -10.82 -25.62
CA ASN A 106 -3.80 -11.17 -26.91
C ASN A 106 -2.28 -11.30 -26.83
N ASN A 107 -1.62 -10.64 -25.87
CA ASN A 107 -0.16 -10.65 -25.72
C ASN A 107 0.30 -10.91 -24.28
N SER A 108 -0.63 -11.31 -23.40
CA SER A 108 -0.40 -11.56 -21.97
C SER A 108 0.31 -10.42 -21.25
N LYS A 109 0.15 -9.18 -21.73
CA LYS A 109 0.83 -8.02 -21.18
C LYS A 109 -0.04 -7.32 -20.17
N GLU A 110 0.53 -7.11 -18.99
CA GLU A 110 -0.04 -6.29 -17.93
C GLU A 110 0.30 -4.82 -18.21
N THR A 111 -0.69 -3.94 -18.08
CA THR A 111 -0.49 -2.49 -18.19
C THR A 111 -0.95 -1.83 -16.90
N TYR A 112 -0.08 -1.02 -16.32
CA TYR A 112 -0.33 -0.24 -15.13
C TYR A 112 -0.43 1.24 -15.49
N ARG A 113 -1.36 1.96 -14.86
CA ARG A 113 -1.42 3.41 -14.96
C ARG A 113 -2.04 4.02 -13.70
N VAL A 114 -1.66 5.25 -13.42
CA VAL A 114 -2.32 6.09 -12.42
C VAL A 114 -3.68 6.54 -12.95
N ILE A 115 -4.69 6.58 -12.08
CA ILE A 115 -6.04 7.02 -12.41
C ILE A 115 -6.43 8.24 -11.56
N LYS A 116 -7.30 9.10 -12.10
CA LYS A 116 -7.81 10.30 -11.39
C LYS A 116 -9.31 10.24 -11.17
N ASN A 117 -10.02 9.36 -11.87
CA ASN A 117 -11.45 9.15 -11.74
C ASN A 117 -11.76 7.66 -11.53
N ILE A 118 -12.73 7.37 -10.66
CA ILE A 118 -13.14 6.00 -10.33
C ILE A 118 -13.63 5.20 -11.55
N SER A 119 -14.20 5.87 -12.55
CA SER A 119 -14.66 5.26 -13.80
C SER A 119 -13.52 4.70 -14.66
N GLU A 120 -12.28 5.10 -14.39
CA GLU A 120 -11.11 4.62 -15.11
C GLU A 120 -10.60 3.26 -14.62
N ARG A 121 -11.22 2.66 -13.59
CA ARG A 121 -10.80 1.36 -13.06
C ARG A 121 -10.87 0.27 -14.14
N GLY A 122 -9.82 -0.52 -14.21
CA GLY A 122 -9.73 -1.77 -14.95
C GLY A 122 -10.05 -2.97 -14.08
N GLU A 123 -9.51 -4.12 -14.48
CA GLU A 123 -9.73 -5.42 -13.85
C GLU A 123 -9.21 -5.46 -12.41
N GLU A 124 -8.06 -4.83 -12.17
CA GLU A 124 -7.51 -4.64 -10.83
C GLU A 124 -7.21 -3.17 -10.57
N SER A 125 -7.37 -2.74 -9.33
CA SER A 125 -7.06 -1.38 -8.91
C SER A 125 -6.53 -1.35 -7.48
N GLY A 126 -5.95 -0.23 -7.12
CA GLY A 126 -5.38 -0.05 -5.80
C GLY A 126 -4.93 1.37 -5.55
N VAL A 127 -4.24 1.53 -4.43
CA VAL A 127 -3.66 2.80 -4.00
C VAL A 127 -2.27 2.55 -3.47
N GLN A 128 -1.36 3.47 -3.76
CA GLN A 128 -0.02 3.47 -3.20
C GLN A 128 0.17 4.76 -2.39
N VAL A 129 0.57 4.58 -1.14
CA VAL A 129 0.78 5.65 -0.17
C VAL A 129 2.28 5.88 -0.02
N PRO A 130 2.81 7.02 -0.52
CA PRO A 130 4.20 7.38 -0.28
C PRO A 130 4.43 7.74 1.19
N ILE A 131 5.53 7.28 1.76
CA ILE A 131 5.90 7.56 3.16
C ILE A 131 7.15 8.42 3.20
N PHE A 132 6.98 9.68 3.59
CA PHE A 132 8.08 10.63 3.80
C PHE A 132 8.50 10.66 5.27
N GLY A 133 9.78 10.91 5.50
CA GLY A 133 10.36 11.12 6.81
C GLY A 133 11.46 12.16 6.81
N ARG A 134 12.38 12.03 7.75
CA ARG A 134 13.42 13.05 8.00
C ARG A 134 14.37 13.17 6.82
N THR A 135 14.57 12.10 6.06
CA THR A 135 15.49 12.09 4.91
C THR A 135 14.78 12.13 3.57
N GLY A 136 13.49 12.48 3.54
CA GLY A 136 12.69 12.49 2.31
C GLY A 136 11.86 11.21 2.16
N LEU A 137 11.77 10.67 0.95
CA LEU A 137 11.01 9.44 0.68
C LEU A 137 11.74 8.23 1.28
N GLU A 138 11.08 7.50 2.17
CA GLU A 138 11.68 6.39 2.92
C GLU A 138 10.96 5.06 2.70
N GLY A 139 9.70 5.09 2.26
CA GLY A 139 8.91 3.88 2.11
C GLY A 139 7.61 4.06 1.33
N ALA A 140 6.91 2.94 1.17
CA ALA A 140 5.60 2.89 0.56
C ALA A 140 4.74 1.82 1.21
N ILE A 141 3.44 2.10 1.31
CA ILE A 141 2.42 1.08 1.58
C ILE A 141 1.49 1.03 0.37
N SER A 142 1.34 -0.15 -0.24
CA SER A 142 0.47 -0.36 -1.38
C SER A 142 -0.66 -1.31 -1.04
N PHE A 143 -1.87 -0.91 -1.41
CA PHE A 143 -3.08 -1.72 -1.29
C PHE A 143 -3.58 -2.08 -2.68
N ALA A 144 -4.13 -3.28 -2.83
CA ALA A 144 -4.85 -3.70 -4.03
C ALA A 144 -6.14 -4.40 -3.62
N GLY A 145 -7.17 -4.29 -4.47
CA GLY A 145 -8.51 -4.81 -4.16
C GLY A 145 -9.59 -3.95 -4.79
N LYS A 146 -10.76 -3.88 -4.14
CA LYS A 146 -11.91 -3.17 -4.66
C LYS A 146 -11.82 -1.69 -4.30
N LEU A 147 -11.38 -0.89 -5.27
CA LEU A 147 -11.36 0.56 -5.15
C LEU A 147 -12.76 1.14 -5.41
N SER A 148 -13.31 1.84 -4.41
CA SER A 148 -14.62 2.52 -4.47
C SER A 148 -14.53 4.05 -4.36
N ASP A 149 -13.47 4.59 -3.75
CA ASP A 149 -13.30 6.01 -3.45
C ASP A 149 -11.89 6.51 -3.84
N LEU A 150 -11.80 7.73 -4.37
CA LEU A 150 -10.57 8.46 -4.72
C LEU A 150 -10.50 9.85 -4.06
N GLY A 151 -11.46 10.17 -3.20
CA GLY A 151 -11.68 11.47 -2.59
C GLY A 151 -10.60 11.88 -1.58
N ALA A 152 -10.60 13.17 -1.23
CA ALA A 152 -9.61 13.76 -0.33
C ALA A 152 -9.64 13.14 1.07
N ASP A 153 -10.83 12.86 1.62
CA ASP A 153 -10.97 12.24 2.94
C ASP A 153 -10.39 10.81 2.96
N PHE A 154 -10.61 10.05 1.89
CA PHE A 154 -10.03 8.71 1.77
C PHE A 154 -8.50 8.75 1.67
N ARG A 155 -7.94 9.67 0.87
CA ARG A 155 -6.48 9.91 0.83
C ARG A 155 -5.95 10.27 2.22
N PHE A 156 -6.63 11.17 2.92
CA PHE A 156 -6.22 11.60 4.25
C PHE A 156 -6.19 10.46 5.26
N ILE A 157 -7.22 9.60 5.28
CA ILE A 157 -7.29 8.44 6.18
C ILE A 157 -6.18 7.43 5.87
N LEU A 158 -6.00 7.09 4.58
CA LEU A 158 -4.92 6.20 4.13
C LEU A 158 -3.56 6.72 4.60
N GLN A 159 -3.25 7.99 4.34
CA GLN A 159 -1.98 8.59 4.73
C GLN A 159 -1.82 8.64 6.25
N SER A 160 -2.88 9.01 6.97
CA SER A 160 -2.88 9.12 8.43
C SER A 160 -2.64 7.78 9.12
N VAL A 161 -3.08 6.66 8.55
CA VAL A 161 -2.80 5.32 9.08
C VAL A 161 -1.43 4.81 8.65
N CYS A 162 -1.09 4.96 7.38
CA CYS A 162 0.12 4.35 6.81
C CYS A 162 1.40 4.96 7.36
N VAL A 163 1.42 6.28 7.59
CA VAL A 163 2.63 6.96 8.09
C VAL A 163 2.99 6.48 9.50
N PRO A 164 2.12 6.51 10.52
CA PRO A 164 2.42 5.98 11.84
C PRO A 164 2.73 4.48 11.84
N ALA A 165 2.01 3.66 11.05
CA ALA A 165 2.29 2.23 10.93
C ALA A 165 3.74 1.98 10.47
N PHE A 166 4.15 2.65 9.40
CA PHE A 166 5.50 2.52 8.85
C PHE A 166 6.58 2.97 9.87
N ARG A 167 6.31 4.04 10.61
CA ARG A 167 7.23 4.55 11.64
C ARG A 167 7.42 3.57 12.79
N GLU A 168 6.33 2.99 13.28
CA GLU A 168 6.38 1.98 14.34
C GLU A 168 7.10 0.71 13.88
N ILE A 169 6.86 0.28 12.63
CA ILE A 169 7.58 -0.83 11.99
C ILE A 169 9.09 -0.54 11.97
N GLN A 170 9.52 0.62 11.47
CA GLN A 170 10.94 0.98 11.43
C GLN A 170 11.56 1.05 12.84
N SER A 171 10.85 1.64 13.80
CA SER A 171 11.33 1.76 15.19
C SER A 171 11.56 0.40 15.82
N LYS A 172 10.67 -0.57 15.60
CA LYS A 172 10.77 -1.92 16.18
C LYS A 172 11.76 -2.81 15.47
N ARG A 173 12.09 -2.53 14.21
CA ARG A 173 13.16 -3.22 13.46
C ARG A 173 14.56 -2.74 13.81
N SER A 174 14.68 -1.54 14.39
CA SER A 174 15.95 -0.95 14.79
C SER A 174 16.38 -1.35 16.22
N LEU A 175 15.54 -2.12 16.91
CA LEU A 175 15.76 -2.70 18.24
C LEU A 175 16.16 -4.17 18.11
#